data_AF-A0A8T5JXL2-F1
#
_entry.id   AF-A0A8T5JXL2-F1
#
_cell.length_a   1.000
_cell.length_b   1.000
_cell.length_c   1.000
_cell.angle_alpha   90.00
_cell.angle_beta   90.00
_cell.angle_gamma   90.00
#
_symmetry.space_group_name_H-M   'P 1'
#
loop_
_entity.id
_entity.type
_entity.pdbx_description
1 polymer ?
#
loop_
_entity_poly.entity_id
_entity_poly.type
_entity_poly.pdbx_seq_one_letter_code
_entity_poly.pdbx_strand_id
1 'polypeptide(L)'
;MSSIKEKFNQISPSEFFYSNRDLAGFSNPTRSLYTAVREFVENALDACDQKGILPDVHLTIKAVDPDKPDPKPYILTVKDNGPGIDAEHIPLAFGTVLYGSKFGLKQARGMFGLGATMAILYGQITTNKPVTVKSSSDGKIQNQFEILLDIQKNKPVIVKHTTKEISKTGLTVSICLEGDYSKAGNKIRDYVYETSLITPYASITFDDPKNQKFSHPRFVKEIPAPPTIIRPHPHGIDVERIRRMIVESQFEIPIIDDAMIEKVRKDLGLSVKKLSFTSIMDKAKKKWKTLPRQVRVVIALMSFLKMDFEKLNKIRIEDIDMPNKKLFYWDFGDSQSKSVDMDSESQYYKQLTNTVQGEPLTTFLTKRFQRVGPTTALKFAAFAKLKPEKRMGTLTNQELVNLSDALQKFDDFMAPDSSCLAPLG
;
A
#
# COMPACT_ATOMS: atom_id res chain seq x y z
N MET A 1 -22.88 -45.54 -4.55
CA MET A 1 -21.91 -44.47 -4.87
C MET A 1 -22.11 -43.36 -3.86
N SER A 2 -21.16 -43.12 -2.96
CA SER A 2 -21.24 -42.01 -2.02
C SER A 2 -21.19 -40.70 -2.81
N SER A 3 -22.22 -39.86 -2.71
CA SER A 3 -22.21 -38.54 -3.33
C SER A 3 -21.11 -37.72 -2.65
N ILE A 4 -20.00 -37.49 -3.34
CA ILE A 4 -18.96 -36.60 -2.86
C ILE A 4 -19.59 -35.20 -2.81
N LYS A 5 -19.95 -34.73 -1.61
CA LYS A 5 -20.39 -33.35 -1.42
C LYS A 5 -19.21 -32.43 -1.63
N GLU A 6 -19.32 -31.55 -2.61
CA GLU A 6 -18.34 -30.49 -2.83
C GLU A 6 -18.30 -29.56 -1.62
N LYS A 7 -17.09 -29.26 -1.15
CA LYS A 7 -16.84 -28.36 -0.03
C LYS A 7 -16.15 -27.10 -0.53
N PHE A 8 -16.84 -25.97 -0.46
CA PHE A 8 -16.29 -24.66 -0.81
C PHE A 8 -15.42 -24.15 0.33
N ASN A 9 -14.15 -23.84 0.05
CA ASN A 9 -13.20 -23.26 1.01
C ASN A 9 -12.53 -22.01 0.40
N GLN A 10 -12.21 -21.03 1.24
CA GLN A 10 -11.40 -19.87 0.88
C GLN A 10 -9.95 -20.11 1.32
N ILE A 11 -8.98 -19.72 0.50
CA ILE A 11 -7.55 -19.81 0.81
C ILE A 11 -6.93 -18.43 0.97
N SER A 12 -5.90 -18.32 1.80
CA SER A 12 -5.16 -17.06 1.99
C SER A 12 -4.21 -16.79 0.80
N PRO A 13 -3.72 -15.54 0.60
CA PRO A 13 -2.68 -15.27 -0.38
C PRO A 13 -1.43 -16.14 -0.19
N SER A 14 -0.98 -16.29 1.06
CA SER A 14 0.19 -17.11 1.39
C SER A 14 -0.03 -18.59 1.10
N GLU A 15 -1.24 -19.10 1.32
CA GLU A 15 -1.62 -20.48 1.00
C GLU A 15 -1.70 -20.72 -0.51
N PHE A 16 -2.22 -19.75 -1.26
CA PHE A 16 -2.19 -19.77 -2.72
C PHE A 16 -0.76 -19.86 -3.24
N PHE A 17 0.15 -19.03 -2.74
CA PHE A 17 1.55 -19.03 -3.18
C PHE A 17 2.37 -20.22 -2.65
N TYR A 18 2.04 -20.74 -1.47
CA TYR A 18 2.55 -22.02 -0.98
C TYR A 18 2.26 -23.14 -1.98
N SER A 19 1.01 -23.19 -2.48
CA SER A 19 0.55 -24.20 -3.44
C SER A 19 1.07 -23.95 -4.86
N ASN A 20 1.37 -22.70 -5.21
CA ASN A 20 1.73 -22.26 -6.56
C ASN A 20 3.09 -21.52 -6.60
N ARG A 21 4.09 -22.04 -5.88
CA ARG A 21 5.42 -21.40 -5.75
C ARG A 21 6.13 -21.12 -7.07
N ASP A 22 5.82 -21.88 -8.11
CA ASP A 22 6.37 -21.73 -9.46
C ASP A 22 6.02 -20.38 -10.09
N LEU A 23 4.84 -19.81 -9.74
CA LEU A 23 4.39 -18.50 -10.22
C LEU A 23 5.30 -17.36 -9.77
N ALA A 24 5.95 -17.51 -8.61
CA ALA A 24 6.90 -16.55 -8.07
C ALA A 24 8.36 -16.87 -8.42
N GLY A 25 8.60 -17.85 -9.31
CA GLY A 25 9.95 -18.24 -9.71
C GLY A 25 10.69 -19.15 -8.73
N PHE A 26 9.98 -19.78 -7.78
CA PHE A 26 10.53 -20.71 -6.79
C PHE A 26 10.24 -22.18 -7.15
N SER A 27 10.57 -22.56 -8.38
CA SER A 27 10.19 -23.87 -8.93
C SER A 27 11.15 -25.02 -8.62
N ASN A 28 12.45 -24.74 -8.56
CA ASN A 28 13.49 -25.73 -8.25
C ASN A 28 14.63 -25.09 -7.46
N PRO A 29 15.44 -25.88 -6.71
CA PRO A 29 16.47 -25.33 -5.82
C PRO A 29 17.48 -24.40 -6.51
N THR A 30 17.85 -24.66 -7.77
CA THR A 30 18.76 -23.80 -8.54
C THR A 30 18.14 -22.42 -8.80
N ARG A 31 16.90 -22.40 -9.33
CA ARG A 31 16.18 -21.16 -9.64
C ARG A 31 15.81 -20.42 -8.37
N SER A 32 15.33 -21.12 -7.34
CA SER A 32 14.93 -20.53 -6.06
C SER A 32 16.08 -19.80 -5.37
N LEU A 33 17.29 -20.37 -5.36
CA LEU A 33 18.46 -19.70 -4.78
C LEU A 33 18.83 -18.44 -5.56
N TYR A 34 18.85 -18.52 -6.89
CA TYR A 34 19.10 -17.37 -7.75
C TYR A 34 18.05 -16.26 -7.57
N THR A 35 16.76 -16.61 -7.59
CA THR A 35 15.64 -15.68 -7.39
C THR A 35 15.73 -15.01 -6.02
N ALA A 36 16.02 -15.75 -4.95
CA ALA A 36 16.15 -15.18 -3.61
C ALA A 36 17.30 -14.16 -3.52
N VAL A 37 18.45 -14.44 -4.16
CA VAL A 37 19.57 -13.49 -4.24
C VAL A 37 19.14 -12.20 -4.94
N ARG A 38 18.49 -12.32 -6.10
CA ARG A 38 18.02 -11.16 -6.86
C ARG A 38 17.08 -10.29 -6.03
N GLU A 39 16.04 -10.89 -5.45
CA GLU A 39 15.03 -10.18 -4.69
C GLU A 39 15.62 -9.40 -3.51
N PHE A 40 16.56 -9.98 -2.76
CA PHE A 40 17.16 -9.24 -1.64
C PHE A 40 18.15 -8.17 -2.09
N VAL A 41 18.96 -8.42 -3.12
CA VAL A 41 19.90 -7.42 -3.65
C VAL A 41 19.15 -6.24 -4.30
N GLU A 42 18.10 -6.51 -5.09
CA GLU A 42 17.26 -5.47 -5.70
C GLU A 42 16.56 -4.62 -4.64
N ASN A 43 16.08 -5.23 -3.55
CA ASN A 43 15.47 -4.49 -2.44
C ASN A 43 16.48 -3.63 -1.65
N ALA A 44 17.69 -4.16 -1.42
CA ALA A 44 18.78 -3.41 -0.78
C ALA A 44 19.16 -2.17 -1.59
N LEU A 45 19.32 -2.32 -2.91
CA LEU A 45 19.64 -1.21 -3.81
C LEU A 45 18.47 -0.21 -3.88
N ASP A 46 17.22 -0.67 -4.02
CA ASP A 46 16.04 0.20 -4.05
C ASP A 46 15.91 1.04 -2.77
N ALA A 47 16.18 0.45 -1.60
CA ALA A 47 16.10 1.17 -0.32
C ALA A 47 17.11 2.31 -0.22
N CYS A 48 18.30 2.12 -0.78
CA CYS A 48 19.36 3.13 -0.83
C CYS A 48 19.04 4.21 -1.88
N ASP A 49 18.72 3.79 -3.11
CA ASP A 49 18.43 4.66 -4.25
C ASP A 49 17.31 5.65 -3.93
N GLN A 50 16.23 5.18 -3.29
CA GLN A 50 15.09 6.03 -2.94
C GLN A 50 15.41 7.14 -1.92
N LYS A 51 16.49 6.99 -1.15
CA LYS A 51 16.93 7.96 -0.13
C LYS A 51 18.17 8.74 -0.57
N GLY A 52 18.65 8.54 -1.79
CA GLY A 52 19.89 9.16 -2.26
C GLY A 52 21.13 8.65 -1.49
N ILE A 53 21.05 7.46 -0.90
CA ILE A 53 22.17 6.86 -0.16
C ILE A 53 23.01 6.06 -1.15
N LEU A 54 24.30 6.33 -1.17
CA LEU A 54 25.27 5.55 -1.93
C LEU A 54 25.28 4.08 -1.43
N PRO A 55 24.77 3.10 -2.20
CA PRO A 55 24.51 1.75 -1.69
C PRO A 55 25.81 1.00 -1.39
N ASP A 56 25.91 0.36 -0.23
CA ASP A 56 26.96 -0.59 0.15
C ASP A 56 26.30 -1.92 0.54
N VAL A 57 26.31 -2.86 -0.39
CA VAL A 57 25.59 -4.13 -0.30
C VAL A 57 26.57 -5.28 -0.10
N HIS A 58 26.35 -6.06 0.96
CA HIS A 58 27.12 -7.26 1.27
C HIS A 58 26.22 -8.49 1.20
N LEU A 59 26.51 -9.36 0.24
CA LEU A 59 25.86 -10.64 0.01
C LEU A 59 26.75 -11.77 0.56
N THR A 60 26.15 -12.69 1.30
CA THR A 60 26.83 -13.89 1.79
C THR A 60 25.95 -15.11 1.56
N ILE A 61 26.52 -16.19 1.02
CA ILE A 61 25.86 -17.49 0.94
C ILE A 61 26.74 -18.52 1.65
N LYS A 62 26.22 -19.17 2.68
CA LYS A 62 26.94 -20.21 3.44
C LYS A 62 26.16 -21.52 3.41
N ALA A 63 26.83 -22.63 3.13
CA ALA A 63 26.21 -23.94 3.31
C ALA A 63 25.96 -24.18 4.80
N VAL A 64 24.77 -24.67 5.17
CA VAL A 64 24.50 -25.12 6.56
C VAL A 64 25.36 -26.34 6.88
N ASP A 65 25.46 -27.24 5.91
CA ASP A 65 26.30 -28.44 5.94
C ASP A 65 27.19 -28.43 4.68
N PRO A 66 28.48 -28.08 4.80
CA PRO A 66 29.41 -28.04 3.68
C PRO A 66 29.63 -29.40 3.01
N ASP A 67 29.52 -30.50 3.76
CA ASP A 67 29.89 -31.85 3.31
C ASP A 67 28.75 -32.55 2.57
N LYS A 68 27.50 -32.14 2.81
CA LYS A 68 26.33 -32.64 2.06
C LYS A 68 26.41 -32.26 0.56
N PRO A 69 26.03 -33.12 -0.39
CA PRO A 69 25.91 -32.74 -1.80
C PRO A 69 24.72 -31.80 -2.05
N ASP A 70 24.78 -31.04 -3.14
CA ASP A 70 23.64 -30.26 -3.64
C ASP A 70 22.52 -31.19 -4.17
N PRO A 71 21.24 -30.82 -4.04
CA PRO A 71 20.71 -29.63 -3.37
C PRO A 71 20.75 -29.74 -1.83
N LYS A 72 21.03 -28.62 -1.16
CA LYS A 72 21.13 -28.56 0.31
C LYS A 72 20.74 -27.21 0.90
N PRO A 73 20.55 -27.13 2.23
CA PRO A 73 20.26 -25.86 2.89
C PRO A 73 21.44 -24.88 2.86
N TYR A 74 21.16 -23.64 2.45
CA TYR A 74 22.07 -22.50 2.47
C TYR A 74 21.47 -21.37 3.33
N ILE A 75 22.36 -20.66 4.04
CA ILE A 75 22.06 -19.39 4.69
C ILE A 75 22.43 -18.29 3.72
N LEU A 76 21.41 -17.61 3.20
CA LEU A 76 21.54 -16.42 2.36
C LEU A 76 21.37 -15.19 3.25
N THR A 77 22.40 -14.34 3.32
CA THR A 77 22.37 -13.06 4.04
C THR A 77 22.62 -11.92 3.06
N VAL A 78 21.78 -10.90 3.11
CA VAL A 78 22.03 -9.62 2.44
C VAL A 78 22.00 -8.51 3.47
N LYS A 79 23.02 -7.67 3.46
CA LYS A 79 23.16 -6.50 4.31
C LYS A 79 23.34 -5.25 3.45
N ASP A 80 22.66 -4.17 3.84
CA ASP A 80 22.81 -2.85 3.24
C ASP A 80 23.08 -1.77 4.29
N ASN A 81 23.45 -0.58 3.81
CA ASN A 81 23.61 0.65 4.57
C ASN A 81 22.42 1.62 4.37
N GLY A 82 21.26 1.11 3.97
CA GLY A 82 20.08 1.90 3.65
C GLY A 82 19.44 2.56 4.89
N PRO A 83 18.22 3.10 4.74
CA PRO A 83 17.51 3.79 5.82
C PRO A 83 17.02 2.85 6.93
N GLY A 84 17.12 1.53 6.76
CA GLY A 84 16.46 0.57 7.63
C GLY A 84 14.93 0.64 7.54
N ILE A 85 14.28 -0.09 8.44
CA ILE A 85 12.82 -0.18 8.61
C ILE A 85 12.51 -0.03 10.09
N ASP A 86 11.50 0.78 10.42
CA ASP A 86 11.05 0.98 11.79
C ASP A 86 10.52 -0.32 12.40
N ALA A 87 10.79 -0.52 13.70
CA ALA A 87 10.55 -1.78 14.39
C ALA A 87 9.10 -2.28 14.27
N GLU A 88 8.13 -1.37 14.26
CA GLU A 88 6.70 -1.65 14.15
C GLU A 88 6.32 -2.29 12.81
N HIS A 89 7.04 -1.96 11.74
CA HIS A 89 6.75 -2.44 10.38
C HIS A 89 7.50 -3.72 10.02
N ILE A 90 8.58 -4.08 10.73
CA ILE A 90 9.42 -5.24 10.39
C ILE A 90 8.62 -6.56 10.36
N PRO A 91 7.81 -6.92 11.38
CA PRO A 91 7.07 -8.17 11.34
C PRO A 91 6.13 -8.26 10.14
N LEU A 92 5.38 -7.19 9.86
CA LEU A 92 4.43 -7.15 8.74
C LEU A 92 5.15 -7.17 7.38
N ALA A 93 6.27 -6.46 7.24
CA ALA A 93 7.06 -6.39 6.01
C ALA A 93 7.63 -7.74 5.58
N PHE A 94 8.02 -8.60 6.52
CA PHE A 94 8.68 -9.88 6.22
C PHE A 94 7.84 -11.12 6.51
N GLY A 95 6.71 -10.97 7.21
CA GLY A 95 5.80 -12.07 7.57
C GLY A 95 4.37 -11.92 7.06
N THR A 96 4.14 -11.01 6.10
CA THR A 96 2.85 -10.88 5.40
C THR A 96 3.06 -10.78 3.90
N VAL A 97 2.39 -11.65 3.14
CA VAL A 97 2.35 -11.62 1.67
C VAL A 97 1.44 -10.48 1.22
N LEU A 98 1.88 -9.74 0.17
CA LEU A 98 1.23 -8.52 -0.34
C LEU A 98 1.18 -7.37 0.67
N TYR A 99 2.19 -7.26 1.53
CA TYR A 99 2.40 -6.09 2.38
C TYR A 99 3.72 -5.41 2.01
N GLY A 100 3.70 -4.09 1.83
CA GLY A 100 4.89 -3.35 1.44
C GLY A 100 4.62 -1.87 1.16
N SER A 101 5.70 -1.11 1.03
CA SER A 101 5.68 0.33 0.76
C SER A 101 5.63 0.68 -0.74
N LYS A 102 5.71 -0.32 -1.62
CA LYS A 102 5.86 -0.15 -3.09
C LYS A 102 4.54 -0.07 -3.89
N PHE A 103 3.38 0.09 -3.25
CA PHE A 103 2.07 0.12 -3.95
C PHE A 103 1.74 1.45 -4.66
N GLY A 104 2.59 2.47 -4.53
CA GLY A 104 2.47 3.70 -5.31
C GLY A 104 2.90 3.48 -6.76
N LEU A 105 2.33 4.26 -7.69
CA LEU A 105 2.77 4.25 -9.10
C LEU A 105 4.13 4.97 -9.20
N LYS A 106 5.20 4.20 -9.09
CA LYS A 106 6.59 4.65 -9.11
C LYS A 106 7.46 3.56 -9.73
N GLN A 107 8.50 3.95 -10.48
CA GLN A 107 9.49 3.00 -10.96
C GLN A 107 10.28 2.39 -9.79
N ALA A 108 10.36 1.07 -9.74
CA ALA A 108 11.17 0.30 -8.81
C ALA A 108 11.61 -1.00 -9.49
N ARG A 109 12.68 -1.65 -8.99
CA ARG A 109 13.15 -2.93 -9.54
C ARG A 109 12.12 -4.04 -9.35
N GLY A 110 11.44 -4.06 -8.19
CA GLY A 110 10.35 -4.98 -7.88
C GLY A 110 8.95 -4.34 -7.99
N MET A 111 8.02 -5.02 -8.67
CA MET A 111 6.67 -4.50 -8.98
C MET A 111 5.57 -4.91 -7.98
N PHE A 112 5.64 -6.13 -7.43
CA PHE A 112 4.50 -6.71 -6.71
C PHE A 112 4.61 -6.68 -5.17
N GLY A 113 5.76 -6.28 -4.63
CA GLY A 113 6.01 -6.39 -3.19
C GLY A 113 5.95 -7.85 -2.67
N LEU A 114 6.18 -8.82 -3.55
CA LEU A 114 6.03 -10.25 -3.28
C LEU A 114 7.36 -11.00 -3.11
N GLY A 115 8.39 -10.64 -3.89
CA GLY A 115 9.50 -11.55 -4.12
C GLY A 115 10.35 -11.88 -2.89
N ALA A 116 10.68 -10.89 -2.05
CA ALA A 116 11.37 -11.14 -0.78
C ALA A 116 10.55 -12.02 0.18
N THR A 117 9.24 -11.76 0.31
CA THR A 117 8.34 -12.57 1.14
C THR A 117 8.20 -13.99 0.58
N MET A 118 8.25 -14.16 -0.74
CA MET A 118 8.25 -15.46 -1.39
C MET A 118 9.56 -16.23 -1.14
N ALA A 119 10.71 -15.55 -1.10
CA ALA A 119 11.97 -16.16 -0.71
C ALA A 119 11.93 -16.65 0.75
N ILE A 120 11.35 -15.85 1.64
CA ILE A 120 11.15 -16.20 3.07
C ILE A 120 10.22 -17.40 3.19
N LEU A 121 9.08 -17.38 2.50
CA LEU A 121 8.11 -18.48 2.48
C LEU A 121 8.76 -19.76 1.97
N TYR A 122 9.49 -19.71 0.85
CA TYR A 122 10.22 -20.87 0.33
C TYR A 122 11.26 -21.39 1.34
N GLY A 123 12.02 -20.50 1.97
CA GLY A 123 12.99 -20.86 3.01
C GLY A 123 12.34 -21.56 4.21
N GLN A 124 11.21 -21.04 4.67
CA GLN A 124 10.43 -21.64 5.76
C GLN A 124 9.87 -23.01 5.37
N ILE A 125 9.31 -23.18 4.18
CA ILE A 125 8.73 -24.46 3.74
C ILE A 125 9.83 -25.53 3.61
N THR A 126 10.99 -25.15 3.07
CA THR A 126 12.06 -26.12 2.78
C THR A 126 12.94 -26.43 3.98
N THR A 127 13.08 -25.51 4.93
CA THR A 127 14.02 -25.69 6.06
C THR A 127 13.38 -25.57 7.44
N ASN A 128 12.12 -25.14 7.50
CA ASN A 128 11.37 -24.88 8.74
C ASN A 128 12.10 -23.93 9.72
N LYS A 129 12.89 -22.99 9.17
CA LYS A 129 13.61 -21.98 9.96
C LYS A 129 13.01 -20.58 9.77
N PRO A 130 13.03 -19.74 10.80
CA PRO A 130 12.58 -18.35 10.70
C PRO A 130 13.53 -17.51 9.85
N VAL A 131 12.99 -16.44 9.26
CA VAL A 131 13.83 -15.34 8.75
C VAL A 131 14.38 -14.55 9.93
N THR A 132 15.66 -14.19 9.88
CA THR A 132 16.28 -13.24 10.81
C THR A 132 16.40 -11.89 10.13
N VAL A 133 15.81 -10.86 10.73
CA VAL A 133 15.87 -9.47 10.24
C VAL A 133 16.53 -8.61 11.30
N LYS A 134 17.57 -7.86 10.93
CA LYS A 134 18.20 -6.84 11.78
C LYS A 134 18.08 -5.50 11.11
N SER A 135 17.52 -4.51 11.78
CA SER A 135 17.27 -3.19 11.20
C SER A 135 17.59 -2.10 12.20
N SER A 136 18.23 -1.03 11.74
CA SER A 136 18.36 0.23 12.49
C SER A 136 17.98 1.39 11.58
N SER A 137 16.92 2.11 11.93
CA SER A 137 16.46 3.30 11.21
C SER A 137 17.01 4.61 11.78
N ASP A 138 17.34 4.63 13.07
CA ASP A 138 17.88 5.80 13.77
C ASP A 138 19.42 5.81 13.89
N GLY A 139 20.06 4.70 13.50
CA GLY A 139 21.50 4.50 13.63
C GLY A 139 21.99 4.36 15.07
N LYS A 140 21.09 4.16 16.04
CA LYS A 140 21.40 4.01 17.47
C LYS A 140 20.97 2.65 18.00
N ILE A 141 19.76 2.22 17.66
CA ILE A 141 19.20 0.95 18.11
C ILE A 141 18.98 0.05 16.90
N GLN A 142 19.56 -1.14 16.96
CA GLN A 142 19.28 -2.23 16.04
C GLN A 142 18.24 -3.15 16.66
N ASN A 143 17.10 -3.28 15.99
CA ASN A 143 16.09 -4.27 16.29
C ASN A 143 16.39 -5.56 15.51
N GLN A 144 16.49 -6.68 16.21
CA GLN A 144 16.64 -8.00 15.63
C GLN A 144 15.39 -8.83 15.89
N PHE A 145 14.77 -9.31 14.83
CA PHE A 145 13.59 -10.17 14.84
C PHE A 145 13.88 -11.52 14.21
N GLU A 146 13.33 -12.58 14.79
CA GLU A 146 13.16 -13.89 14.16
C GLU A 146 11.66 -14.09 13.90
N ILE A 147 11.29 -14.27 12.62
CA ILE A 147 9.89 -14.25 12.19
C ILE A 147 9.59 -15.51 11.38
N LEU A 148 8.43 -16.12 11.66
CA LEU A 148 7.78 -17.10 10.81
C LEU A 148 6.53 -16.47 10.18
N LEU A 149 6.11 -16.98 9.03
CA LEU A 149 4.85 -16.64 8.39
C LEU A 149 3.81 -17.71 8.70
N ASP A 150 2.69 -17.33 9.32
CA ASP A 150 1.49 -18.18 9.39
C ASP A 150 0.84 -18.19 8.01
N ILE A 151 1.01 -19.31 7.30
CA ILE A 151 0.56 -19.49 5.91
C ILE A 151 -0.97 -19.44 5.83
N GLN A 152 -1.68 -20.00 6.80
CA GLN A 152 -3.15 -20.03 6.78
C GLN A 152 -3.74 -18.64 7.03
N LYS A 153 -3.15 -17.88 7.97
CA LYS A 153 -3.67 -16.56 8.35
C LYS A 153 -3.06 -15.39 7.57
N ASN A 154 -2.00 -15.62 6.80
CA ASN A 154 -1.17 -14.57 6.19
C ASN A 154 -0.72 -13.51 7.22
N LYS A 155 -0.17 -13.97 8.35
CA LYS A 155 0.25 -13.09 9.45
C LYS A 155 1.64 -13.46 9.97
N PRO A 156 2.42 -12.49 10.46
CA PRO A 156 3.70 -12.77 11.07
C PRO A 156 3.53 -13.43 12.43
N VAL A 157 4.44 -14.36 12.73
CA VAL A 157 4.61 -14.97 14.05
C VAL A 157 6.02 -14.62 14.51
N ILE A 158 6.11 -13.74 15.52
CA ILE A 158 7.40 -13.32 16.10
C ILE A 158 7.88 -14.44 17.03
N VAL A 159 8.98 -15.08 16.66
CA VAL A 159 9.64 -16.12 17.47
C VAL A 159 10.53 -15.49 18.53
N LYS A 160 11.25 -14.42 18.15
CA LYS A 160 12.19 -13.72 19.03
C LYS A 160 12.34 -12.27 18.62
N HIS A 161 12.48 -11.39 19.60
CA HIS A 161 12.84 -9.98 19.41
C HIS A 161 13.90 -9.57 20.43
N THR A 162 14.97 -8.96 19.95
CA THR A 162 16.07 -8.44 20.78
C THR A 162 16.55 -7.09 20.23
N THR A 163 17.06 -6.23 21.09
CA THR A 163 17.64 -4.94 20.71
C THR A 163 19.12 -4.89 21.04
N LYS A 164 19.87 -4.11 20.25
CA LYS A 164 21.31 -3.88 20.46
C LYS A 164 21.66 -2.45 20.06
N GLU A 165 22.55 -1.82 20.81
CA GLU A 165 23.12 -0.52 20.41
C GLU A 165 24.09 -0.66 19.23
N ILE A 166 23.96 0.23 18.26
CA ILE A 166 24.79 0.31 17.07
C ILE A 166 25.05 1.78 16.71
N SER A 167 25.93 2.03 15.74
CA SER A 167 26.31 3.38 15.29
C SER A 167 26.01 3.64 13.82
N LYS A 168 25.26 2.74 13.14
CA LYS A 168 24.99 2.82 11.70
C LYS A 168 23.57 2.36 11.40
N THR A 169 22.95 3.02 10.43
CA THR A 169 21.69 2.59 9.84
C THR A 169 21.91 1.42 8.88
N GLY A 170 20.83 0.73 8.55
CA GLY A 170 20.82 -0.30 7.53
C GLY A 170 19.93 -1.48 7.90
N LEU A 171 19.82 -2.40 6.94
CA LEU A 171 19.04 -3.61 7.08
C LEU A 171 19.94 -4.83 6.82
N THR A 172 19.68 -5.91 7.53
CA THR A 172 20.26 -7.23 7.27
C THR A 172 19.15 -8.26 7.31
N VAL A 173 18.97 -8.98 6.21
CA VAL A 173 18.00 -10.07 6.10
C VAL A 173 18.75 -11.36 5.87
N SER A 174 18.45 -12.36 6.68
CA SER A 174 19.05 -13.69 6.60
C SER A 174 17.96 -14.76 6.58
N ILE A 175 17.96 -15.58 5.55
CA ILE A 175 17.06 -16.74 5.43
C ILE A 175 17.85 -18.02 5.24
N CYS A 176 17.29 -19.13 5.71
CA CYS A 176 17.76 -20.46 5.38
C CYS A 176 16.82 -21.05 4.31
N LEU A 177 17.37 -21.51 3.19
CA LEU A 177 16.58 -22.11 2.10
C LEU A 177 17.30 -23.30 1.47
N GLU A 178 16.56 -24.24 0.90
CA GLU A 178 17.14 -25.29 0.07
C GLU A 178 17.53 -24.75 -1.32
N GLY A 179 18.80 -24.91 -1.69
CA GLY A 179 19.36 -24.44 -2.96
C GLY A 179 20.31 -25.44 -3.61
N ASP A 180 20.63 -25.22 -4.88
CA ASP A 180 21.68 -25.96 -5.61
C ASP A 180 22.71 -24.94 -6.11
N TYR A 181 23.75 -24.68 -5.30
CA TYR A 181 24.76 -23.68 -5.63
C TYR A 181 25.70 -24.16 -6.75
N SER A 182 25.94 -25.48 -6.86
CA SER A 182 26.76 -26.04 -7.93
C SER A 182 26.29 -25.60 -9.33
N LYS A 183 24.96 -25.52 -9.53
CA LYS A 183 24.36 -25.06 -10.80
C LYS A 183 24.06 -23.57 -10.83
N ALA A 184 23.69 -22.96 -9.69
CA ALA A 184 23.29 -21.56 -9.63
C ALA A 184 24.49 -20.59 -9.54
N GLY A 185 25.64 -21.04 -9.06
CA GLY A 185 26.76 -20.19 -8.66
C GLY A 185 27.30 -19.29 -9.78
N ASN A 186 27.41 -19.80 -11.02
CA ASN A 186 27.81 -18.97 -12.16
C ASN A 186 26.82 -17.84 -12.41
N LYS A 187 25.52 -18.16 -12.51
CA LYS A 187 24.46 -17.17 -12.74
C LYS A 187 24.36 -16.12 -11.63
N ILE A 188 24.61 -16.52 -10.38
CA ILE A 188 24.64 -15.59 -9.24
C ILE A 188 25.82 -14.62 -9.37
N ARG A 189 27.00 -15.11 -9.74
CA ARG A 189 28.19 -14.27 -9.97
C ARG A 189 27.99 -13.32 -11.15
N ASP A 190 27.47 -13.83 -12.25
CA ASP A 190 27.14 -13.03 -13.44
C ASP A 190 26.15 -11.92 -13.08
N TYR A 191 25.08 -12.24 -12.34
CA TYR A 191 24.12 -11.25 -11.87
C TYR A 191 24.75 -10.17 -10.99
N VAL A 192 25.60 -10.53 -10.02
CA VAL A 192 26.28 -9.55 -9.15
C VAL A 192 27.20 -8.64 -9.98
N TYR A 193 27.93 -9.22 -10.93
CA TYR A 193 28.80 -8.47 -11.83
C TYR A 193 28.01 -7.52 -12.74
N GLU A 194 27.02 -8.02 -13.47
CA GLU A 194 26.15 -7.23 -14.35
C GLU A 194 25.44 -6.12 -13.58
N THR A 195 24.96 -6.40 -12.37
CA THR A 195 24.36 -5.38 -11.49
C THR A 195 25.37 -4.29 -11.19
N SER A 196 26.62 -4.63 -10.84
CA SER A 196 27.66 -3.64 -10.56
C SER A 196 28.03 -2.76 -11.76
N LEU A 197 27.82 -3.25 -12.98
CA LEU A 197 28.05 -2.47 -14.20
C LEU A 197 26.95 -1.41 -14.42
N ILE A 198 25.68 -1.76 -14.16
CA ILE A 198 24.54 -0.85 -14.33
C ILE A 198 24.30 0.04 -13.11
N THR A 199 24.85 -0.30 -11.94
CA THR A 199 24.85 0.54 -10.73
C THR A 199 26.28 0.95 -10.36
N PRO A 200 26.98 1.74 -11.19
CA PRO A 200 28.39 2.09 -10.97
C PRO A 200 28.64 2.92 -9.71
N TYR A 201 27.56 3.45 -9.13
CA TYR A 201 27.55 4.20 -7.87
C TYR A 201 27.36 3.29 -6.64
N ALA A 202 27.11 1.98 -6.80
CA ALA A 202 26.96 1.03 -5.70
C ALA A 202 28.25 0.22 -5.47
N SER A 203 28.56 -0.07 -4.21
CA SER A 203 29.56 -1.07 -3.84
C SER A 203 28.84 -2.38 -3.55
N ILE A 204 29.22 -3.47 -4.24
CA ILE A 204 28.61 -4.79 -4.06
C ILE A 204 29.71 -5.80 -3.76
N THR A 205 29.57 -6.50 -2.63
CA THR A 205 30.49 -7.58 -2.23
C THR A 205 29.72 -8.89 -2.10
N PHE A 206 30.33 -9.98 -2.55
CA PHE A 206 29.75 -11.32 -2.50
C PHE A 206 30.75 -12.33 -1.94
N ASP A 207 30.40 -12.92 -0.80
CA ASP A 207 31.10 -14.04 -0.19
C ASP A 207 30.34 -15.34 -0.53
N ASP A 208 30.96 -16.21 -1.34
CA ASP A 208 30.35 -17.45 -1.80
C ASP A 208 30.49 -18.61 -0.80
N PRO A 209 29.78 -19.74 -1.00
CA PRO A 209 29.88 -20.91 -0.12
C PRO A 209 31.24 -21.60 -0.12
N LYS A 210 32.10 -21.29 -1.09
CA LYS A 210 33.48 -21.79 -1.21
C LYS A 210 34.50 -20.81 -0.60
N ASN A 211 34.03 -19.80 0.14
CA ASN A 211 34.82 -18.72 0.75
C ASN A 211 35.56 -17.83 -0.27
N GLN A 212 35.16 -17.84 -1.54
CA GLN A 212 35.64 -16.89 -2.54
C GLN A 212 34.92 -15.56 -2.32
N LYS A 213 35.71 -14.47 -2.37
CA LYS A 213 35.21 -13.12 -2.17
C LYS A 213 35.29 -12.35 -3.48
N PHE A 214 34.15 -11.84 -3.92
CA PHE A 214 34.02 -10.96 -5.07
C PHE A 214 33.72 -9.55 -4.56
N SER A 215 34.48 -8.57 -5.05
CA SER A 215 34.33 -7.17 -4.62
C SER A 215 34.24 -6.27 -5.83
N HIS A 216 33.13 -5.56 -5.93
CA HIS A 216 32.85 -4.59 -6.98
C HIS A 216 32.67 -3.22 -6.30
N PRO A 217 33.77 -2.46 -6.10
CA PRO A 217 33.68 -1.14 -5.48
C PRO A 217 33.03 -0.14 -6.43
N ARG A 218 32.22 0.78 -5.88
CA ARG A 218 31.69 1.91 -6.64
C ARG A 218 32.84 2.73 -7.24
N PHE A 219 32.65 3.22 -8.46
CA PHE A 219 33.56 4.16 -9.11
C PHE A 219 32.88 5.50 -9.47
N VAL A 220 31.55 5.55 -9.42
CA VAL A 220 30.76 6.78 -9.49
C VAL A 220 30.34 7.21 -8.08
N LYS A 221 30.37 8.52 -7.82
CA LYS A 221 29.99 9.12 -6.52
C LYS A 221 28.68 9.89 -6.55
N GLU A 222 28.07 10.00 -7.73
CA GLU A 222 26.78 10.65 -7.95
C GLU A 222 25.71 9.58 -8.13
N ILE A 223 24.57 9.77 -7.45
CA ILE A 223 23.42 8.89 -7.55
C ILE A 223 22.37 9.52 -8.45
N PRO A 224 21.69 8.76 -9.33
CA PRO A 224 20.57 9.29 -10.11
C PRO A 224 19.47 9.86 -9.22
N ALA A 225 18.72 10.82 -9.74
CA ALA A 225 17.56 11.34 -9.02
C ALA A 225 16.55 10.21 -8.77
N PRO A 226 16.04 10.06 -7.53
CA PRO A 226 15.13 8.98 -7.22
C PRO A 226 13.82 9.15 -8.00
N PRO A 227 13.22 8.04 -8.48
CA PRO A 227 11.94 8.12 -9.18
C PRO A 227 10.86 8.68 -8.24
N THR A 228 9.93 9.45 -8.79
CA THR A 228 8.86 10.10 -8.03
C THR A 228 7.55 9.32 -8.14
N ILE A 229 6.71 9.40 -7.10
CA ILE A 229 5.35 8.85 -7.19
C ILE A 229 4.53 9.79 -8.05
N ILE A 230 3.93 9.25 -9.10
CA ILE A 230 3.08 10.02 -10.02
C ILE A 230 1.62 9.58 -9.97
N ARG A 231 0.76 10.50 -10.39
CA ARG A 231 -0.61 10.20 -10.74
C ARG A 231 -0.66 9.44 -12.07
N PRO A 232 -1.60 8.53 -12.25
CA PRO A 232 -1.73 7.79 -13.51
C PRO A 232 -2.04 8.70 -14.69
N HIS A 233 -1.68 8.23 -15.88
CA HIS A 233 -2.07 8.85 -17.14
C HIS A 233 -3.51 8.44 -17.53
N PRO A 234 -4.35 9.33 -18.10
CA PRO A 234 -5.71 9.01 -18.51
C PRO A 234 -5.87 7.80 -19.44
N HIS A 235 -4.99 7.65 -20.45
CA HIS A 235 -5.09 6.58 -21.45
C HIS A 235 -5.00 5.16 -20.89
N GLY A 236 -4.35 4.96 -19.74
CA GLY A 236 -4.07 3.62 -19.20
C GLY A 236 -5.10 3.13 -18.19
N ILE A 237 -6.29 3.74 -18.13
CA ILE A 237 -7.17 3.62 -16.97
C ILE A 237 -8.47 2.91 -17.31
N ASP A 238 -8.74 1.86 -16.55
CA ASP A 238 -9.96 1.06 -16.62
C ASP A 238 -11.04 1.55 -15.65
N VAL A 239 -12.23 0.96 -15.78
CA VAL A 239 -13.41 1.27 -14.96
C VAL A 239 -13.16 1.04 -13.47
N GLU A 240 -12.45 -0.02 -13.11
CA GLU A 240 -12.24 -0.38 -11.69
C GLU A 240 -11.29 0.60 -11.02
N ARG A 241 -10.24 1.01 -11.73
CA ARG A 241 -9.32 2.04 -11.30
C ARG A 241 -10.03 3.39 -11.14
N ILE A 242 -10.96 3.74 -12.03
CA ILE A 242 -11.81 4.94 -11.87
C ILE A 242 -12.65 4.81 -10.61
N ARG A 243 -13.35 3.69 -10.39
CA ARG A 243 -14.15 3.48 -9.17
C ARG A 243 -13.33 3.66 -7.90
N ARG A 244 -12.16 3.05 -7.86
CA ARG A 244 -11.24 3.18 -6.73
C ARG A 244 -10.86 4.65 -6.49
N MET A 245 -10.53 5.39 -7.54
CA MET A 245 -10.23 6.83 -7.44
C MET A 245 -11.43 7.65 -6.96
N ILE A 246 -12.65 7.27 -7.34
CA ILE A 246 -13.88 7.94 -6.88
C ILE A 246 -14.03 7.74 -5.38
N VAL A 247 -13.88 6.51 -4.89
CA VAL A 247 -13.94 6.19 -3.46
C VAL A 247 -12.83 6.93 -2.69
N GLU A 248 -11.59 6.91 -3.19
CA GLU A 248 -10.47 7.68 -2.62
C GLU A 248 -10.68 9.22 -2.66
N SER A 249 -11.61 9.70 -3.50
CA SER A 249 -11.99 11.12 -3.59
C SER A 249 -13.19 11.50 -2.73
N GLN A 250 -13.98 10.52 -2.30
CA GLN A 250 -15.11 10.76 -1.44
C GLN A 250 -14.60 11.20 -0.07
N PHE A 251 -15.29 12.19 0.48
CA PHE A 251 -14.97 12.63 1.82
C PHE A 251 -15.51 11.59 2.79
N GLU A 252 -14.60 10.95 3.53
CA GLU A 252 -14.98 10.01 4.58
C GLU A 252 -15.87 10.71 5.60
N ILE A 253 -17.01 10.09 5.88
CA ILE A 253 -17.88 10.55 6.96
C ILE A 253 -17.08 10.34 8.26
N PRO A 254 -16.80 11.42 9.02
CA PRO A 254 -16.00 11.30 10.23
C PRO A 254 -16.69 10.35 11.21
N ILE A 255 -15.90 9.46 11.81
CA ILE A 255 -16.35 8.68 12.96
C ILE A 255 -16.71 9.67 14.06
N ILE A 256 -17.90 9.51 14.64
CA ILE A 256 -18.42 10.42 15.65
C ILE A 256 -17.97 9.92 17.03
N ASP A 257 -16.65 9.96 17.25
CA ASP A 257 -16.03 9.64 18.52
C ASP A 257 -15.99 10.86 19.46
N ASP A 258 -15.49 10.65 20.68
CA ASP A 258 -15.40 11.71 21.69
C ASP A 258 -14.55 12.90 21.19
N ALA A 259 -13.48 12.64 20.44
CA ALA A 259 -12.62 13.68 19.87
C ALA A 259 -13.36 14.55 18.84
N MET A 260 -14.13 13.92 17.94
CA MET A 260 -14.94 14.64 16.97
C MET A 260 -16.06 15.44 17.65
N ILE A 261 -16.68 14.89 18.70
CA ILE A 261 -17.68 15.59 19.52
C ILE A 261 -17.07 16.82 20.20
N GLU A 262 -15.89 16.71 20.79
CA GLU A 262 -15.18 17.84 21.39
C GLU A 262 -14.86 18.92 20.35
N LYS A 263 -14.42 18.53 19.16
CA LYS A 263 -14.19 19.46 18.05
C LYS A 263 -15.45 20.21 17.65
N VAL A 264 -16.58 19.51 17.50
CA VAL A 264 -17.87 20.12 17.18
C VAL A 264 -18.30 21.09 18.29
N ARG A 265 -18.12 20.73 19.57
CA ARG A 265 -18.41 21.60 20.73
C ARG A 265 -17.58 22.87 20.71
N LYS A 266 -16.28 22.74 20.44
CA LYS A 266 -15.35 23.88 20.34
C LYS A 266 -15.74 24.84 19.22
N ASP A 267 -15.98 24.31 18.00
CA ASP A 267 -16.30 25.13 16.83
C ASP A 267 -17.67 25.83 16.95
N LEU A 268 -18.62 25.21 17.63
CA LEU A 268 -19.93 25.81 17.92
C LEU A 268 -19.90 26.78 19.13
N GLY A 269 -18.88 26.72 19.98
CA GLY A 269 -18.82 27.48 21.23
C GLY A 269 -19.85 26.98 22.25
N LEU A 270 -19.88 25.66 22.45
CA LEU A 270 -20.73 25.00 23.45
C LEU A 270 -19.95 24.84 24.76
N SER A 271 -20.61 25.10 25.89
CA SER A 271 -20.08 24.73 27.21
C SER A 271 -20.35 23.24 27.47
N VAL A 272 -19.57 22.60 28.36
CA VAL A 272 -19.54 21.13 28.60
C VAL A 272 -20.86 20.55 29.16
N LYS A 273 -21.89 21.37 29.39
CA LYS A 273 -23.19 20.89 29.90
C LYS A 273 -23.94 20.08 28.84
N LYS A 274 -24.72 19.07 29.29
CA LYS A 274 -25.67 18.31 28.43
C LYS A 274 -26.57 19.29 27.68
N LEU A 275 -26.35 19.41 26.37
CA LEU A 275 -27.12 20.29 25.49
C LEU A 275 -28.11 19.44 24.68
N SER A 276 -29.35 19.91 24.62
CA SER A 276 -30.38 19.28 23.79
C SER A 276 -30.03 19.44 22.30
N PHE A 277 -30.47 18.47 21.49
CA PHE A 277 -30.39 18.51 20.02
C PHE A 277 -30.83 19.88 19.45
N THR A 278 -31.96 20.40 19.92
CA THR A 278 -32.53 21.69 19.47
C THR A 278 -31.55 22.86 19.67
N SER A 279 -30.93 22.95 20.84
CA SER A 279 -29.98 24.00 21.18
C SER A 279 -28.72 23.98 20.31
N ILE A 280 -28.27 22.77 19.94
CA ILE A 280 -27.11 22.55 19.08
C ILE A 280 -27.42 23.01 17.65
N MET A 281 -28.59 22.64 17.14
CA MET A 281 -29.02 23.00 15.78
C MET A 281 -29.21 24.51 15.60
N ASP A 282 -29.74 25.23 16.60
CA ASP A 282 -29.91 26.68 16.53
C ASP A 282 -28.58 27.44 16.44
N LYS A 283 -27.59 27.03 17.24
CA LYS A 283 -26.22 27.59 17.18
C LYS A 283 -25.55 27.25 15.85
N ALA A 284 -25.72 26.02 15.38
CA ALA A 284 -25.18 25.57 14.10
C ALA A 284 -25.74 26.38 12.93
N LYS A 285 -27.05 26.67 12.92
CA LYS A 285 -27.70 27.47 11.88
C LYS A 285 -27.11 28.89 11.80
N LYS A 286 -26.81 29.51 12.94
CA LYS A 286 -26.19 30.85 13.00
C LYS A 286 -24.75 30.88 12.49
N LYS A 287 -23.97 29.82 12.73
CA LYS A 287 -22.54 29.75 12.36
C LYS A 287 -22.26 28.94 11.09
N TRP A 288 -23.28 28.44 10.39
CA TRP A 288 -23.14 27.45 9.32
C TRP A 288 -22.05 27.77 8.28
N LYS A 289 -21.97 29.02 7.82
CA LYS A 289 -21.00 29.46 6.80
C LYS A 289 -19.54 29.45 7.27
N THR A 290 -19.28 29.58 8.57
CA THR A 290 -17.93 29.62 9.13
C THR A 290 -17.45 28.27 9.66
N LEU A 291 -18.34 27.28 9.77
CA LEU A 291 -17.98 25.95 10.29
C LEU A 291 -17.09 25.17 9.32
N PRO A 292 -16.12 24.38 9.81
CA PRO A 292 -15.37 23.44 8.99
C PRO A 292 -16.26 22.36 8.34
N ARG A 293 -15.83 21.81 7.19
CA ARG A 293 -16.59 20.79 6.45
C ARG A 293 -16.96 19.57 7.30
N GLN A 294 -16.01 19.05 8.08
CA GLN A 294 -16.23 17.90 8.98
C GLN A 294 -17.36 18.18 9.98
N VAL A 295 -17.39 19.37 10.57
CA VAL A 295 -18.42 19.77 11.54
C VAL A 295 -19.79 19.94 10.86
N ARG A 296 -19.84 20.50 9.65
CA ARG A 296 -21.08 20.60 8.88
C ARG A 296 -21.67 19.22 8.54
N VAL A 297 -20.83 18.23 8.22
CA VAL A 297 -21.28 16.86 7.95
C VAL A 297 -21.89 16.23 9.20
N VAL A 298 -21.22 16.34 10.36
CA VAL A 298 -21.77 15.83 11.62
C VAL A 298 -23.11 16.49 11.94
N ILE A 299 -23.20 17.82 11.88
CA ILE A 299 -24.45 18.55 12.13
C ILE A 299 -25.56 18.14 11.14
N ALA A 300 -25.20 17.90 9.88
CA ALA A 300 -26.17 17.43 8.90
C ALA A 300 -26.71 16.03 9.25
N LEU A 301 -25.85 15.11 9.69
CA LEU A 301 -26.27 13.80 10.21
C LEU A 301 -27.16 13.94 11.45
N MET A 302 -26.77 14.80 12.40
CA MET A 302 -27.58 15.10 13.58
C MET A 302 -28.99 15.57 13.18
N SER A 303 -29.09 16.44 12.16
CA SER A 303 -30.37 16.97 11.69
C SER A 303 -31.34 15.89 11.22
N PHE A 304 -30.85 14.86 10.52
CA PHE A 304 -31.69 13.79 9.99
C PHE A 304 -32.01 12.75 11.05
N LEU A 305 -31.01 12.36 11.84
CA LEU A 305 -31.18 11.35 12.88
C LEU A 305 -31.96 11.87 14.09
N LYS A 306 -32.02 13.20 14.28
CA LYS A 306 -32.63 13.88 15.44
C LYS A 306 -32.06 13.37 16.78
N MET A 307 -30.77 13.05 16.79
CA MET A 307 -30.03 12.51 17.92
C MET A 307 -29.09 13.56 18.54
N ASP A 308 -28.78 13.41 19.82
CA ASP A 308 -27.75 14.17 20.53
C ASP A 308 -26.38 13.45 20.47
N PHE A 309 -25.33 14.11 20.95
CA PHE A 309 -23.97 13.56 20.86
C PHE A 309 -23.79 12.19 21.54
N GLU A 310 -24.50 11.94 22.66
CA GLU A 310 -24.42 10.65 23.37
C GLU A 310 -24.99 9.50 22.54
N LYS A 311 -26.08 9.75 21.79
CA LYS A 311 -26.66 8.75 20.88
C LYS A 311 -25.87 8.63 19.58
N LEU A 312 -25.36 9.72 19.01
CA LEU A 312 -24.54 9.66 17.79
C LEU A 312 -23.20 8.94 17.98
N ASN A 313 -22.64 8.90 19.18
CA ASN A 313 -21.44 8.09 19.47
C ASN A 313 -21.73 6.57 19.41
N LYS A 314 -23.01 6.17 19.54
CA LYS A 314 -23.44 4.76 19.54
C LYS A 314 -23.96 4.28 18.19
N ILE A 315 -23.71 5.02 17.11
CA ILE A 315 -24.11 4.62 15.77
C ILE A 315 -22.92 4.61 14.83
N ARG A 316 -23.03 3.81 13.77
CA ARG A 316 -22.12 3.85 12.62
C ARG A 316 -22.93 4.08 11.37
N ILE A 317 -22.60 5.12 10.61
CA ILE A 317 -23.22 5.32 9.29
C ILE A 317 -22.74 4.21 8.36
N GLU A 318 -23.68 3.51 7.75
CA GLU A 318 -23.42 2.40 6.83
C GLU A 318 -23.44 2.88 5.39
N ASP A 319 -24.50 3.59 5.00
CA ASP A 319 -24.66 4.09 3.63
C ASP A 319 -25.58 5.32 3.57
N ILE A 320 -25.41 6.13 2.53
CA ILE A 320 -26.30 7.24 2.18
C ILE A 320 -26.83 6.99 0.77
N ASP A 321 -28.00 6.37 0.70
CA ASP A 321 -28.70 6.10 -0.55
C ASP A 321 -29.35 7.37 -1.08
N MET A 322 -28.63 8.00 -1.99
CA MET A 322 -29.05 9.25 -2.60
C MET A 322 -30.28 9.13 -3.51
N PRO A 323 -30.37 8.12 -4.42
CA PRO A 323 -31.57 7.89 -5.22
C PRO A 323 -32.86 7.75 -4.40
N ASN A 324 -32.81 6.96 -3.32
CA ASN A 324 -33.98 6.70 -2.47
C ASN A 324 -34.11 7.68 -1.31
N LYS A 325 -33.18 8.64 -1.18
CA LYS A 325 -33.11 9.66 -0.12
C LYS A 325 -33.09 9.05 1.28
N LYS A 326 -32.41 7.92 1.47
CA LYS A 326 -32.33 7.20 2.74
C LYS A 326 -30.93 7.22 3.33
N LEU A 327 -30.86 7.43 4.64
CA LEU A 327 -29.65 7.30 5.44
C LEU A 327 -29.71 5.98 6.20
N PHE A 328 -28.76 5.08 5.96
CA PHE A 328 -28.62 3.80 6.66
C PHE A 328 -27.54 3.89 7.73
N TYR A 329 -27.84 3.40 8.93
CA TYR A 329 -26.90 3.35 10.04
C TYR A 329 -27.12 2.13 10.92
N TRP A 330 -26.01 1.60 11.43
CA TRP A 330 -26.00 0.58 12.47
C TRP A 330 -26.14 1.23 13.84
N ASP A 331 -27.09 0.78 14.65
CA ASP A 331 -27.26 1.19 16.03
C ASP A 331 -26.63 0.15 16.96
N PHE A 332 -25.56 0.50 17.66
CA PHE A 332 -24.89 -0.42 18.59
C PHE A 332 -25.71 -0.69 19.86
N GLY A 333 -26.67 0.18 20.19
CA GLY A 333 -27.56 -0.04 21.33
C GLY A 333 -28.55 -1.18 21.07
N ASP A 334 -29.17 -1.15 19.89
CA ASP A 334 -30.20 -2.13 19.50
C ASP A 334 -29.65 -3.27 18.62
N SER A 335 -28.38 -3.19 18.21
CA SER A 335 -27.70 -4.16 17.34
C SER A 335 -28.45 -4.43 16.02
N GLN A 336 -28.97 -3.37 15.39
CA GLN A 336 -29.72 -3.45 14.14
C GLN A 336 -29.39 -2.28 13.19
N SER A 337 -29.43 -2.55 11.88
CA SER A 337 -29.43 -1.51 10.85
C SER A 337 -30.79 -0.82 10.79
N LYS A 338 -30.79 0.50 10.83
CA LYS A 338 -31.97 1.36 10.71
C LYS A 338 -31.82 2.30 9.52
N SER A 339 -32.94 2.77 8.99
CA SER A 339 -32.97 3.75 7.90
C SER A 339 -33.82 4.95 8.27
N VAL A 340 -33.39 6.15 7.88
CA VAL A 340 -34.15 7.40 8.04
C VAL A 340 -34.30 8.11 6.70
N ASP A 341 -35.51 8.59 6.42
CA ASP A 341 -35.78 9.40 5.23
C ASP A 341 -35.18 10.80 5.38
N MET A 342 -34.48 11.23 4.34
CA MET A 342 -33.84 12.54 4.28
C MET A 342 -34.73 13.54 3.52
N ASP A 343 -35.04 14.65 4.17
CA ASP A 343 -35.72 15.78 3.53
C ASP A 343 -34.80 16.48 2.51
N SER A 344 -35.20 16.46 1.23
CA SER A 344 -34.44 17.02 0.13
C SER A 344 -34.40 18.55 0.06
N GLU A 345 -35.33 19.26 0.71
CA GLU A 345 -35.35 20.73 0.71
C GLU A 345 -34.38 21.32 1.74
N SER A 346 -33.96 20.51 2.71
CA SER A 346 -33.07 20.92 3.78
C SER A 346 -31.67 21.31 3.29
N GLN A 347 -31.11 22.38 3.87
CA GLN A 347 -29.70 22.75 3.63
C GLN A 347 -28.71 21.65 4.04
N TYR A 348 -29.10 20.79 5.00
CA TYR A 348 -28.30 19.68 5.49
C TYR A 348 -28.22 18.55 4.47
N TYR A 349 -29.28 18.35 3.66
CA TYR A 349 -29.27 17.40 2.55
C TYR A 349 -28.24 17.80 1.50
N LYS A 350 -28.21 19.09 1.13
CA LYS A 350 -27.19 19.64 0.22
C LYS A 350 -25.76 19.44 0.75
N GLN A 351 -25.56 19.42 2.05
CA GLN A 351 -24.24 19.17 2.64
C GLN A 351 -23.84 17.69 2.55
N LEU A 352 -24.75 16.76 2.87
CA LEU A 352 -24.47 15.31 2.79
C LEU A 352 -24.33 14.86 1.33
N THR A 353 -25.23 15.29 0.45
CA THR A 353 -25.17 15.02 -0.99
C THR A 353 -23.81 15.42 -1.60
N ASN A 354 -23.35 16.66 -1.37
CA ASN A 354 -22.04 17.12 -1.86
C ASN A 354 -20.84 16.35 -1.27
N THR A 355 -21.05 15.68 -0.13
CA THR A 355 -20.03 14.86 0.52
C THR A 355 -19.95 13.48 -0.11
N VAL A 356 -21.10 12.86 -0.38
CA VAL A 356 -21.24 11.51 -0.94
C VAL A 356 -21.05 11.48 -2.46
N GLN A 357 -21.53 12.51 -3.17
CA GLN A 357 -21.46 12.60 -4.63
C GLN A 357 -20.02 12.80 -5.16
N GLY A 358 -19.06 13.12 -4.29
CA GLY A 358 -17.65 13.25 -4.66
C GLY A 358 -17.34 14.51 -5.49
N GLU A 359 -16.20 14.48 -6.17
CA GLU A 359 -15.71 15.63 -6.95
C GLU A 359 -16.45 15.77 -8.31
N PRO A 360 -16.58 16.99 -8.87
CA PRO A 360 -17.01 17.17 -10.25
C PRO A 360 -16.02 16.54 -11.23
N LEU A 361 -16.48 16.15 -12.43
CA LEU A 361 -15.67 15.50 -13.47
C LEU A 361 -14.40 16.29 -13.79
N THR A 362 -14.48 17.60 -13.99
CA THR A 362 -13.29 18.41 -14.34
C THR A 362 -12.27 18.48 -13.22
N THR A 363 -12.73 18.61 -11.98
CA THR A 363 -11.88 18.59 -10.78
C THR A 363 -11.23 17.21 -10.61
N PHE A 364 -12.01 16.14 -10.78
CA PHE A 364 -11.52 14.77 -10.72
C PHE A 364 -10.42 14.56 -11.77
N LEU A 365 -10.64 14.97 -13.01
CA LEU A 365 -9.66 14.82 -14.09
C LEU A 365 -8.35 15.56 -13.78
N THR A 366 -8.47 16.81 -13.33
CA THR A 366 -7.32 17.68 -13.03
C THR A 366 -6.53 17.20 -11.82
N LYS A 367 -7.21 16.69 -10.79
CA LYS A 367 -6.57 16.26 -9.54
C LYS A 367 -6.09 14.82 -9.54
N ARG A 368 -6.73 13.91 -10.29
CA ARG A 368 -6.43 12.48 -10.20
C ARG A 368 -5.53 11.96 -11.31
N PHE A 369 -5.42 12.69 -12.43
CA PHE A 369 -4.51 12.33 -13.51
C PHE A 369 -3.33 13.29 -13.63
N GLN A 370 -2.21 12.78 -14.11
CA GLN A 370 -1.08 13.62 -14.50
C GLN A 370 -1.39 14.34 -15.81
N ARG A 371 -0.77 15.52 -16.00
CA ARG A 371 -0.79 16.26 -17.27
C ARG A 371 -2.19 16.64 -17.79
N VAL A 372 -3.20 16.69 -16.91
CA VAL A 372 -4.53 17.20 -17.23
C VAL A 372 -4.75 18.54 -16.54
N GLY A 373 -4.84 19.61 -17.33
CA GLY A 373 -5.20 20.95 -16.84
C GLY A 373 -6.70 21.26 -16.97
N PRO A 374 -7.18 22.39 -16.41
CA PRO A 374 -8.59 22.77 -16.48
C PRO A 374 -9.14 22.86 -17.91
N THR A 375 -8.36 23.42 -18.84
CA THR A 375 -8.75 23.54 -20.26
C THR A 375 -8.90 22.17 -20.93
N THR A 376 -7.93 21.27 -20.72
CA THR A 376 -7.98 19.90 -21.24
C THR A 376 -9.15 19.13 -20.65
N ALA A 377 -9.42 19.29 -19.36
CA ALA A 377 -10.56 18.65 -18.69
C ALA A 377 -11.91 19.11 -19.27
N LEU A 378 -12.05 20.39 -19.62
CA LEU A 378 -13.25 20.92 -20.28
C LEU A 378 -13.42 20.38 -21.71
N LYS A 379 -12.33 20.36 -22.49
CA LYS A 379 -12.34 19.76 -23.83
C LYS A 379 -12.72 18.28 -23.78
N PHE A 380 -12.14 17.54 -22.84
CA PHE A 380 -12.46 16.14 -22.61
C PHE A 380 -13.94 15.94 -22.23
N ALA A 381 -14.47 16.75 -21.32
CA ALA A 381 -15.88 16.66 -20.92
C ALA A 381 -16.82 16.85 -22.13
N ALA A 382 -16.51 17.82 -23.00
CA ALA A 382 -17.22 18.03 -24.26
C ALA A 382 -17.11 16.81 -25.21
N PHE A 383 -15.91 16.26 -25.39
CA PHE A 383 -15.66 15.07 -26.20
C PHE A 383 -16.45 13.84 -25.69
N ALA A 384 -16.42 13.60 -24.38
CA ALA A 384 -17.11 12.49 -23.73
C ALA A 384 -18.63 12.72 -23.61
N LYS A 385 -19.15 13.87 -24.05
CA LYS A 385 -20.56 14.28 -23.90
C LYS A 385 -21.05 14.24 -22.45
N LEU A 386 -20.16 14.56 -21.51
CA LEU A 386 -20.44 14.63 -20.07
C LEU A 386 -20.45 16.08 -19.60
N LYS A 387 -21.38 16.42 -18.69
CA LYS A 387 -21.41 17.76 -18.09
C LYS A 387 -20.17 17.96 -17.21
N PRO A 388 -19.45 19.09 -17.30
CA PRO A 388 -18.28 19.37 -16.47
C PRO A 388 -18.53 19.28 -14.96
N GLU A 389 -19.74 19.66 -14.54
CA GLU A 389 -20.18 19.70 -13.14
C GLU A 389 -20.74 18.36 -12.67
N LYS A 390 -20.83 17.36 -13.56
CA LYS A 390 -21.33 16.03 -13.22
C LYS A 390 -20.44 15.43 -12.16
N ARG A 391 -21.06 14.91 -11.11
CA ARG A 391 -20.39 14.39 -9.94
C ARG A 391 -19.98 12.94 -10.19
N MET A 392 -18.74 12.60 -9.86
CA MET A 392 -18.22 11.27 -10.19
C MET A 392 -18.92 10.15 -9.43
N GLY A 393 -19.33 10.40 -8.18
CA GLY A 393 -20.06 9.42 -7.36
C GLY A 393 -21.49 9.14 -7.83
N THR A 394 -22.01 9.88 -8.82
CA THR A 394 -23.36 9.66 -9.39
C THR A 394 -23.33 8.93 -10.73
N LEU A 395 -22.16 8.55 -11.24
CA LEU A 395 -22.05 7.87 -12.52
C LEU A 395 -22.59 6.44 -12.42
N THR A 396 -23.41 6.04 -13.40
CA THR A 396 -23.83 4.64 -13.52
C THR A 396 -22.69 3.77 -14.06
N ASN A 397 -22.82 2.44 -13.95
CA ASN A 397 -21.84 1.51 -14.51
C ASN A 397 -21.60 1.73 -16.01
N GLN A 398 -22.67 1.98 -16.78
CA GLN A 398 -22.54 2.25 -18.22
C GLN A 398 -21.82 3.57 -18.48
N GLU A 399 -22.09 4.59 -17.67
CA GLU A 399 -21.42 5.89 -17.81
C GLU A 399 -19.93 5.82 -17.42
N LEU A 400 -19.56 4.96 -16.47
CA LEU A 400 -18.17 4.69 -16.13
C LEU A 400 -17.43 3.98 -17.28
N VAL A 401 -18.08 3.01 -17.93
CA VAL A 401 -17.54 2.36 -19.14
C VAL A 401 -17.30 3.38 -20.25
N ASN A 402 -18.32 4.19 -20.55
CA ASN A 402 -18.21 5.23 -21.57
C ASN A 402 -17.12 6.25 -21.23
N LEU A 403 -16.95 6.60 -19.95
CA LEU A 403 -15.88 7.47 -19.48
C LEU A 403 -14.49 6.83 -19.69
N SER A 404 -14.31 5.56 -19.33
CA SER A 404 -13.05 4.83 -19.53
C SER A 404 -12.69 4.74 -21.01
N ASP A 405 -13.64 4.40 -21.87
CA ASP A 405 -13.44 4.36 -23.32
C ASP A 405 -13.07 5.75 -23.89
N ALA A 406 -13.73 6.80 -23.40
CA ALA A 406 -13.43 8.17 -23.81
C ALA A 406 -12.02 8.59 -23.36
N LEU A 407 -11.60 8.21 -22.15
CA LEU A 407 -10.24 8.50 -21.64
C LEU A 407 -9.17 7.86 -22.52
N GLN A 408 -9.43 6.69 -23.11
CA GLN A 408 -8.50 6.00 -24.01
C GLN A 408 -8.46 6.60 -25.42
N LYS A 409 -9.58 7.13 -25.92
CA LYS A 409 -9.73 7.64 -27.30
C LYS A 409 -9.44 9.14 -27.45
N PHE A 410 -9.23 9.87 -26.36
CA PHE A 410 -9.01 11.30 -26.42
C PHE A 410 -7.54 11.62 -26.73
N ASP A 411 -7.29 12.18 -27.92
CA ASP A 411 -5.93 12.42 -28.44
C ASP A 411 -5.26 13.69 -27.88
N ASP A 412 -6.04 14.60 -27.29
CA ASP A 412 -5.58 15.90 -26.77
C ASP A 412 -4.86 15.78 -25.40
N PHE A 413 -4.67 14.57 -24.88
CA PHE A 413 -3.84 14.34 -23.70
C PHE A 413 -2.35 14.43 -24.04
N MET A 414 -1.60 15.18 -23.23
CA MET A 414 -0.14 15.24 -23.36
C MET A 414 0.50 13.90 -22.99
N ALA A 415 1.67 13.61 -23.54
CA ALA A 415 2.44 12.43 -23.16
C ALA A 415 2.72 12.37 -21.64
N PRO A 416 2.86 11.16 -21.06
CA PRO A 416 3.22 10.97 -19.66
C PRO A 416 4.50 11.69 -19.26
N ASP A 417 4.59 12.07 -17.98
CA ASP A 417 5.79 12.73 -17.47
C ASP A 417 6.96 11.74 -17.36
N SER A 418 8.07 12.00 -18.05
CA SER A 418 9.26 11.14 -17.99
C SER A 418 10.11 11.35 -16.73
N SER A 419 9.91 12.45 -15.98
CA SER A 419 10.67 12.74 -14.73
C SER A 419 10.35 11.77 -13.59
N CYS A 420 9.33 10.92 -13.75
CA CYS A 420 9.04 9.82 -12.83
C CYS A 420 9.98 8.62 -12.98
N LEU A 421 10.79 8.60 -14.04
CA LEU A 421 11.75 7.55 -14.35
C LEU A 421 13.16 7.96 -13.95
N ALA A 422 13.96 6.97 -13.54
CA ALA A 422 15.38 7.06 -13.29
C ALA A 422 16.12 6.30 -14.42
N PRO A 423 16.61 7.02 -15.45
CA PRO A 423 17.46 6.42 -16.48
C PRO A 423 18.83 6.05 -15.90
N LEU A 424 19.53 5.13 -16.56
CA LEU A 424 20.89 4.73 -16.17
C LEU A 424 21.95 5.80 -16.49
N GLY A 425 21.68 6.66 -17.47
CA GLY A 425 22.60 7.66 -18.02
C GLY A 425 22.20 8.00 -19.44
#